data_AF-A0A256GHR4-F1
#
_entry.id   AF-A0A256GHR4-F1
#
_cell.length_a   1.000
_cell.length_b   1.000
_cell.length_c   1.000
_cell.angle_alpha   90.00
_cell.angle_beta   90.00
_cell.angle_gamma   90.00
#
_symmetry.space_group_name_H-M   'P 1'
#
loop_
_entity.id
_entity.type
_entity.pdbx_description
1 polymer ?
#
loop_
_entity_poly.entity_id
_entity_poly.type
_entity_poly.pdbx_seq_one_letter_code
_entity_poly.pdbx_strand_id
1 'polypeptide(L)'
;MFKGRHFDKSVILLCIRWYLTYNLSLRNLKEMMAGRSIAVDHSTVHRWVLHFSPMLLECFHRRKRPVTRKWNLDETYVKVKGEGLYPYRAIDSNGDTVGFMFSRNRDLKAGKRFIRKGLAQHGRPEKITIDGSQTNRMAIMQCDAENRLRHGGKLITICSSKYMNNTIEQDHRRVKRRIRSMLGFKAEAAASITLAGVMLVHMMRKLQGNFGSTAPLSLKQQFTALAA
;
A
#
# COMPACT_ATOMS: atom_id res chain seq x y z
N MET A 1 -0.57 20.99 5.54
CA MET A 1 -0.33 19.70 6.24
C MET A 1 0.40 19.85 7.59
N PHE A 2 1.41 20.72 7.74
CA PHE A 2 2.31 20.74 8.94
C PHE A 2 2.15 21.96 9.87
N LYS A 3 1.03 22.70 9.80
CA LYS A 3 0.83 23.91 10.61
C LYS A 3 0.81 23.57 12.12
N GLY A 4 1.46 24.40 12.94
CA GLY A 4 1.47 24.25 14.41
C GLY A 4 2.37 23.13 14.94
N ARG A 5 3.36 22.67 14.16
CA ARG A 5 4.32 21.65 14.62
C ARG A 5 5.59 22.31 15.13
N HIS A 6 6.08 21.81 16.26
CA HIS A 6 7.34 22.26 16.88
C HIS A 6 8.57 22.00 16.00
N PHE A 7 8.56 20.90 15.24
CA PHE A 7 9.66 20.54 14.36
C PHE A 7 9.40 20.99 12.94
N ASP A 8 10.47 21.38 12.25
CA ASP A 8 10.41 21.76 10.84
C ASP A 8 9.86 20.62 9.96
N LYS A 9 9.09 21.00 8.93
CA LYS A 9 8.48 20.07 7.98
C LYS A 9 9.51 19.13 7.36
N SER A 10 10.71 19.61 7.04
CA SER A 10 11.77 18.81 6.43
C SER A 10 12.25 17.69 7.35
N VAL A 11 12.35 17.93 8.66
CA VAL A 11 12.73 16.93 9.68
C VAL A 11 11.63 15.88 9.80
N ILE A 12 10.37 16.31 9.91
CA ILE A 12 9.22 15.39 10.02
C ILE A 12 9.16 14.47 8.79
N LEU A 13 9.23 15.04 7.58
CA LEU A 13 9.21 14.28 6.34
C LEU A 13 10.42 13.36 6.20
N LEU A 14 11.61 13.80 6.63
CA LEU A 14 12.81 12.98 6.64
C LEU A 14 12.61 11.72 7.48
N CYS A 15 12.15 11.87 8.72
CA CYS A 15 11.91 10.76 9.63
C CYS A 15 10.84 9.80 9.11
N ILE A 16 9.70 10.31 8.61
CA ILE A 16 8.64 9.49 8.03
C ILE A 16 9.17 8.71 6.82
N ARG A 17 9.83 9.42 5.88
CA ARG A 17 10.38 8.80 4.66
C ARG A 17 11.37 7.70 5.04
N TRP A 18 12.31 7.97 5.94
CA TRP A 18 13.30 6.98 6.34
C TRP A 18 12.68 5.78 7.04
N TYR A 19 11.75 6.03 7.97
CA TYR A 19 11.03 4.96 8.65
C TYR A 19 10.26 4.07 7.68
N LEU A 20 9.53 4.63 6.72
CA LEU A 20 8.74 3.82 5.79
C LEU A 20 9.59 3.13 4.71
N THR A 21 10.77 3.69 4.38
CA THR A 21 11.59 3.27 3.23
C THR A 21 12.64 2.22 3.58
N TYR A 22 13.33 2.38 4.72
CA TYR A 22 14.50 1.60 5.09
C TYR A 22 14.20 0.69 6.28
N ASN A 23 15.04 -0.34 6.48
CA ASN A 23 14.92 -1.28 7.59
C ASN A 23 15.42 -0.67 8.92
N LEU A 24 14.94 0.54 9.25
CA LEU A 24 15.31 1.27 10.45
C LEU A 24 14.23 1.08 11.52
N SER A 25 14.67 0.95 12.77
CA SER A 25 13.80 1.06 13.94
C SER A 25 13.55 2.53 14.30
N LEU A 26 12.51 2.80 15.10
CA LEU A 26 12.25 4.15 15.61
C LEU A 26 13.40 4.64 16.52
N ARG A 27 14.09 3.73 17.21
CA ARG A 27 15.25 4.05 18.05
C ARG A 27 16.46 4.45 17.22
N ASN A 28 16.71 3.76 16.10
CA ASN A 28 17.78 4.18 15.18
C ASN A 28 17.50 5.58 14.63
N LEU A 29 16.24 5.91 14.32
CA LEU A 29 15.91 7.26 13.87
C LEU A 29 16.17 8.32 14.94
N LYS A 30 15.86 8.03 16.22
CA LYS A 30 16.21 8.89 17.35
C LYS A 30 17.72 9.13 17.41
N GLU A 31 18.53 8.07 17.35
CA GLU A 31 20.01 8.15 17.35
C GLU A 31 20.54 8.95 16.14
N MET A 32 20.01 8.68 14.95
CA MET A 32 20.39 9.39 13.71
C MET A 32 20.00 10.87 13.73
N MET A 33 18.95 11.26 14.43
CA MET A 33 18.57 12.66 14.62
C MET A 33 19.43 13.32 15.68
N ALA A 34 19.77 12.61 16.76
CA ALA A 34 20.71 13.11 17.78
C ALA A 34 22.09 13.40 17.18
N GLY A 35 22.59 12.56 16.27
CA GLY A 35 23.83 12.82 15.51
C GLY A 35 23.75 14.03 14.56
N ARG A 36 22.58 14.65 14.41
CA ARG A 36 22.36 15.92 13.68
C ARG A 36 22.02 17.08 14.62
N SER A 37 22.25 16.90 15.92
CA SER A 37 21.89 17.86 16.97
C SER A 37 20.38 18.14 17.07
N ILE A 38 19.53 17.20 16.63
CA ILE A 38 18.06 17.31 16.73
C ILE A 38 17.55 16.32 17.78
N ALA A 39 17.10 16.84 18.93
CA ALA A 39 16.53 16.04 20.00
C ALA A 39 15.09 15.62 19.67
N VAL A 40 14.91 14.42 19.12
CA VAL A 40 13.59 13.82 18.82
C VAL A 40 13.45 12.49 19.54
N ASP A 41 12.37 12.30 20.28
CA ASP A 41 12.07 10.98 20.83
C ASP A 41 11.44 10.04 19.78
N HIS A 42 11.75 8.75 19.90
CA HIS A 42 11.25 7.69 19.03
C HIS A 42 9.71 7.62 18.99
N SER A 43 9.04 7.92 20.10
CA SER A 43 7.57 8.01 20.18
C SER A 43 6.99 9.17 19.37
N THR A 44 7.72 10.28 19.26
CA THR A 44 7.34 11.43 18.43
C THR A 44 7.42 11.07 16.95
N VAL A 45 8.47 10.38 16.51
CA VAL A 45 8.56 9.86 15.13
C VAL A 45 7.40 8.90 14.82
N HIS A 46 7.07 8.01 15.76
CA HIS A 46 5.94 7.10 15.58
C HIS A 46 4.62 7.85 15.41
N ARG A 47 4.35 8.86 16.24
CA ARG A 47 3.16 9.70 16.12
C ARG A 47 3.09 10.43 14.78
N TRP A 48 4.23 10.91 14.25
CA TRP A 48 4.27 11.50 12.91
C TRP A 48 3.91 10.49 11.82
N VAL A 49 4.45 9.27 11.89
CA VAL A 49 4.11 8.21 10.93
C VAL A 49 2.60 7.92 10.96
N LEU A 50 2.02 7.76 12.15
CA LEU A 50 0.59 7.49 12.29
C LEU A 50 -0.29 8.64 11.80
N HIS A 51 0.13 9.88 12.03
CA HIS A 51 -0.66 11.05 11.66
C HIS A 51 -0.54 11.41 10.17
N PHE A 52 0.67 11.42 9.62
CA PHE A 52 0.91 11.96 8.29
C PHE A 52 0.87 10.91 7.17
N SER A 53 1.11 9.62 7.44
CA SER A 53 1.07 8.59 6.39
C SER A 53 -0.28 8.51 5.66
N PRO A 54 -1.45 8.57 6.35
CA PRO A 54 -2.75 8.60 5.67
C PRO A 54 -2.92 9.81 4.76
N MET A 55 -2.49 10.99 5.23
CA MET A 55 -2.59 12.24 4.47
C MET A 55 -1.73 12.19 3.20
N LEU A 56 -0.48 11.75 3.34
CA LEU A 56 0.43 11.59 2.20
C LEU A 56 -0.09 10.57 1.18
N LEU A 57 -0.67 9.47 1.66
CA LEU A 57 -1.27 8.46 0.81
C LEU A 57 -2.49 9.00 0.04
N GLU A 58 -3.35 9.79 0.69
CA GLU A 58 -4.48 10.43 0.03
C GLU A 58 -4.02 11.41 -1.06
N CYS A 59 -3.03 12.27 -0.75
CA CYS A 59 -2.40 13.15 -1.73
C CYS A 59 -1.81 12.36 -2.91
N PHE A 60 -1.21 11.19 -2.65
CA PHE A 60 -0.66 10.34 -3.70
C PHE A 60 -1.76 9.72 -4.56
N HIS A 61 -2.86 9.26 -3.97
CA HIS A 61 -3.98 8.71 -4.71
C HIS A 61 -4.57 9.69 -5.73
N ARG A 62 -4.63 10.99 -5.40
CA ARG A 62 -5.08 12.04 -6.34
C ARG A 62 -4.15 12.24 -7.54
N ARG A 63 -2.88 11.86 -7.39
CA ARG A 63 -1.84 11.97 -8.42
C ARG A 63 -1.50 10.61 -9.05
N LYS A 64 -2.17 9.53 -8.64
CA LYS A 64 -1.83 8.18 -9.06
C LYS A 64 -2.21 7.97 -10.53
N ARG A 65 -1.29 7.42 -11.31
CA ARG A 65 -1.54 7.06 -12.71
C ARG A 65 -2.61 5.95 -12.81
N PRO A 66 -3.39 5.93 -13.90
CA PRO A 66 -4.29 4.82 -14.20
C PRO A 66 -3.52 3.49 -14.29
N VAL A 67 -4.19 2.40 -13.90
CA VAL A 67 -3.67 1.03 -14.02
C VAL A 67 -4.27 0.33 -15.24
N THR A 68 -3.60 -0.71 -15.70
CA THR A 68 -4.10 -1.54 -16.81
C THR A 68 -5.33 -2.37 -16.40
N ARG A 69 -6.01 -2.96 -17.38
CA ARG A 69 -7.20 -3.82 -17.19
C ARG A 69 -6.87 -5.28 -16.89
N LYS A 70 -5.60 -5.64 -16.67
CA LYS A 70 -5.17 -7.00 -16.33
C LYS A 70 -4.60 -6.97 -14.92
N TRP A 71 -5.28 -7.61 -13.98
CA TRP A 71 -4.91 -7.57 -12.57
C TRP A 71 -4.42 -8.95 -12.11
N ASN A 72 -3.46 -8.94 -11.19
CA ASN A 72 -3.01 -10.09 -10.42
C ASN A 72 -3.32 -9.79 -8.97
N LEU A 73 -4.12 -10.65 -8.35
CA LEU A 73 -4.63 -10.49 -7.00
C LEU A 73 -4.12 -11.63 -6.12
N ASP A 74 -3.63 -11.27 -4.95
CA ASP A 74 -3.13 -12.22 -3.97
C ASP A 74 -3.32 -11.65 -2.55
N GLU A 75 -3.47 -12.55 -1.59
CA GLU A 75 -3.45 -12.22 -0.18
C GLU A 75 -2.10 -12.55 0.42
N THR A 76 -1.70 -11.76 1.42
CA THR A 76 -0.54 -12.12 2.22
C THR A 76 -0.87 -12.18 3.70
N TYR A 77 0.07 -12.67 4.49
CA TYR A 77 -0.07 -12.80 5.93
C TYR A 77 0.92 -11.88 6.65
N VAL A 78 0.43 -11.12 7.61
CA VAL A 78 1.22 -10.27 8.51
C VAL A 78 0.75 -10.50 9.94
N LYS A 79 1.69 -10.73 10.87
CA LYS A 79 1.37 -10.95 12.29
C LYS A 79 1.29 -9.61 13.03
N VAL A 80 0.17 -9.36 13.71
CA VAL A 80 -0.11 -8.17 14.52
C VAL A 80 -0.61 -8.62 15.89
N LYS A 81 0.10 -8.27 16.96
CA LYS A 81 -0.22 -8.64 18.36
C LYS A 81 -0.48 -10.14 18.58
N GLY A 82 0.20 -11.00 17.81
CA GLY A 82 -0.03 -12.45 17.87
C GLY A 82 -1.08 -12.96 16.89
N GLU A 83 -1.96 -12.10 16.39
CA GLU A 83 -3.03 -12.42 15.45
C GLU A 83 -2.62 -12.21 13.99
N GLY A 84 -3.35 -12.87 13.08
CA GLY A 84 -3.17 -12.71 11.64
C GLY A 84 -3.93 -11.51 11.10
N LEU A 85 -3.23 -10.67 10.34
CA LEU A 85 -3.81 -9.67 9.45
C LEU A 85 -3.52 -10.08 8.01
N TYR A 86 -4.52 -10.01 7.15
CA TYR A 86 -4.45 -10.37 5.74
C TYR A 86 -4.51 -9.11 4.86
N PRO A 87 -3.36 -8.61 4.36
CA PRO A 87 -3.36 -7.63 3.28
C PRO A 87 -3.79 -8.29 1.98
N TYR A 88 -4.96 -7.91 1.49
CA TYR A 88 -5.38 -8.11 0.11
C TYR A 88 -4.64 -7.11 -0.77
N ARG A 89 -4.04 -7.59 -1.85
CA ARG A 89 -3.27 -6.75 -2.77
C ARG A 89 -3.59 -7.13 -4.20
N ALA A 90 -3.58 -6.12 -5.06
CA ALA A 90 -3.64 -6.33 -6.49
C ALA A 90 -2.58 -5.47 -7.18
N ILE A 91 -1.91 -6.07 -8.14
CA ILE A 91 -1.02 -5.39 -9.09
C ILE A 91 -1.57 -5.57 -10.50
N ASP A 92 -1.15 -4.71 -11.41
CA ASP A 92 -1.53 -4.77 -12.81
C ASP A 92 -0.43 -5.47 -13.64
N SER A 93 -0.60 -5.58 -14.96
CA SER A 93 0.39 -6.26 -15.82
C SER A 93 1.76 -5.57 -15.89
N ASN A 94 1.84 -4.28 -15.57
CA ASN A 94 3.09 -3.52 -15.51
C ASN A 94 3.74 -3.61 -14.11
N GLY A 95 3.11 -4.34 -13.18
CA GLY A 95 3.50 -4.40 -11.78
C GLY A 95 3.02 -3.20 -10.98
N ASP A 96 2.15 -2.35 -11.54
CA ASP A 96 1.61 -1.20 -10.82
C ASP A 96 0.56 -1.60 -9.80
N THR A 97 0.47 -0.91 -8.68
CA THR A 97 -0.40 -1.33 -7.59
C THR A 97 -1.81 -0.83 -7.87
N VAL A 98 -2.74 -1.75 -8.10
CA VAL A 98 -4.16 -1.45 -8.30
C VAL A 98 -4.74 -0.97 -6.98
N GLY A 99 -4.55 -1.74 -5.92
CA GLY A 99 -5.04 -1.38 -4.60
C GLY A 99 -4.53 -2.35 -3.52
N PHE A 100 -4.79 -1.95 -2.29
CA PHE A 100 -4.58 -2.79 -1.11
C PHE A 100 -5.67 -2.55 -0.08
N MET A 101 -5.91 -3.56 0.77
CA MET A 101 -6.84 -3.51 1.88
C MET A 101 -6.40 -4.49 2.96
N PHE A 102 -6.59 -4.13 4.23
CA PHE A 102 -6.30 -5.01 5.36
C PHE A 102 -7.60 -5.60 5.89
N SER A 103 -7.57 -6.88 6.24
CA SER A 103 -8.69 -7.60 6.86
C SER A 103 -8.15 -8.58 7.90
N ARG A 104 -8.86 -8.76 9.03
CA ARG A 104 -8.58 -9.83 9.98
C ARG A 104 -8.97 -11.21 9.45
N ASN A 105 -9.97 -11.24 8.56
CA ASN A 105 -10.53 -12.46 8.03
C ASN A 105 -10.12 -12.63 6.56
N ARG A 106 -9.79 -13.87 6.19
CA ARG A 106 -9.64 -14.29 4.80
C ARG A 106 -10.94 -14.91 4.30
N ASP A 107 -12.00 -14.12 4.29
CA ASP A 107 -13.37 -14.57 3.95
C ASP A 107 -13.89 -13.95 2.64
N LEU A 108 -15.02 -14.48 2.16
CA LEU A 108 -15.68 -14.02 0.95
C LEU A 108 -16.07 -12.53 1.04
N LYS A 109 -16.47 -12.07 2.23
CA LYS A 109 -16.91 -10.68 2.45
C LYS A 109 -15.74 -9.72 2.27
N ALA A 110 -14.56 -10.04 2.81
CA ALA A 110 -13.33 -9.30 2.63
C ALA A 110 -12.91 -9.29 1.15
N GLY A 111 -12.92 -10.46 0.50
CA GLY A 111 -12.65 -10.56 -0.94
C GLY A 111 -13.57 -9.65 -1.77
N LYS A 112 -14.89 -9.73 -1.55
CA LYS A 112 -15.88 -8.88 -2.25
C LYS A 112 -15.64 -7.39 -2.00
N ARG A 113 -15.34 -6.99 -0.75
CA ARG A 113 -15.02 -5.59 -0.43
C ARG A 113 -13.80 -5.10 -1.20
N PHE A 114 -12.76 -5.91 -1.30
CA PHE A 114 -11.55 -5.56 -2.04
C PHE A 114 -11.83 -5.40 -3.54
N ILE A 115 -12.53 -6.36 -4.16
CA ILE A 115 -12.89 -6.31 -5.58
C ILE A 115 -13.78 -5.09 -5.88
N ARG A 116 -14.84 -4.86 -5.10
CA ARG A 116 -15.73 -3.69 -5.29
C ARG A 116 -14.96 -2.38 -5.21
N LYS A 117 -14.02 -2.26 -4.27
CA LYS A 117 -13.15 -1.07 -4.15
C LYS A 117 -12.30 -0.88 -5.41
N GLY A 118 -11.71 -1.96 -5.93
CA GLY A 118 -10.92 -1.92 -7.17
C GLY A 118 -11.77 -1.49 -8.38
N LEU A 119 -12.94 -2.11 -8.56
CA LEU A 119 -13.87 -1.80 -9.65
C LEU A 119 -14.37 -0.35 -9.60
N ALA A 120 -14.68 0.17 -8.41
CA ALA A 120 -15.12 1.54 -8.25
C ALA A 120 -14.01 2.57 -8.55
N GLN A 121 -12.75 2.22 -8.28
CA GLN A 121 -11.60 3.13 -8.46
C GLN A 121 -11.02 3.13 -9.87
N HIS A 122 -10.89 1.94 -10.48
CA HIS A 122 -10.15 1.77 -11.74
C HIS A 122 -11.04 1.25 -12.88
N GLY A 123 -12.34 1.08 -12.63
CA GLY A 123 -13.26 0.47 -13.57
C GLY A 123 -13.05 -1.03 -13.69
N ARG A 124 -13.68 -1.59 -14.73
CA ARG A 124 -13.76 -3.04 -14.95
C ARG A 124 -12.47 -3.58 -15.63
N PRO A 125 -11.78 -4.55 -15.03
CA PRO A 125 -10.69 -5.25 -15.69
C PRO A 125 -11.22 -6.24 -16.73
N GLU A 126 -10.36 -6.63 -17.66
CA GLU A 126 -10.62 -7.70 -18.64
C GLU A 126 -10.24 -9.07 -18.05
N LYS A 127 -9.19 -9.10 -17.24
CA LYS A 127 -8.62 -10.32 -16.67
C LYS A 127 -8.18 -10.12 -15.23
N ILE A 128 -8.52 -11.07 -14.36
CA ILE A 128 -8.00 -11.16 -13.00
C ILE A 128 -7.33 -12.52 -12.80
N THR A 129 -6.05 -12.50 -12.42
CA THR A 129 -5.26 -13.68 -12.08
C THR A 129 -5.22 -13.86 -10.57
N ILE A 130 -5.41 -15.08 -10.08
CA ILE A 130 -5.35 -15.45 -8.66
C ILE A 130 -4.47 -16.71 -8.45
N ASP A 131 -4.09 -16.96 -7.20
CA ASP A 131 -3.32 -18.13 -6.73
C ASP A 131 -4.08 -19.47 -6.80
N GLY A 132 -5.35 -19.45 -7.18
CA GLY A 132 -6.25 -20.62 -7.16
C GLY A 132 -7.25 -20.60 -6.00
N SER A 133 -7.24 -19.58 -5.14
CA SER A 133 -8.20 -19.40 -4.04
C SER A 133 -9.67 -19.43 -4.53
N GLN A 134 -10.43 -20.41 -4.06
CA GLN A 134 -11.86 -20.54 -4.36
C GLN A 134 -12.65 -19.34 -3.80
N THR A 135 -12.28 -18.83 -2.63
CA THR A 135 -12.89 -17.64 -2.02
C THR A 135 -12.74 -16.42 -2.92
N ASN A 136 -11.56 -16.20 -3.50
CA ASN A 136 -11.32 -15.08 -4.42
C ASN A 136 -12.05 -15.27 -5.73
N ARG A 137 -12.07 -16.49 -6.27
CA ARG A 137 -12.84 -16.83 -7.46
C ARG A 137 -14.32 -16.49 -7.28
N MET A 138 -14.91 -16.92 -6.15
CA MET A 138 -16.30 -16.61 -5.81
C MET A 138 -16.53 -15.11 -5.59
N ALA A 139 -15.61 -14.40 -4.94
CA ALA A 139 -15.70 -12.96 -4.75
C ALA A 139 -15.73 -12.22 -6.09
N ILE A 140 -14.83 -12.60 -7.01
CA ILE A 140 -14.76 -12.01 -8.35
C ILE A 140 -16.07 -12.30 -9.10
N MET A 141 -16.51 -13.56 -9.17
CA MET A 141 -17.74 -13.92 -9.91
C MET A 141 -18.98 -13.16 -9.40
N GLN A 142 -19.17 -13.05 -8.09
CA GLN A 142 -20.32 -12.34 -7.53
C GLN A 142 -20.23 -10.83 -7.77
N CYS A 143 -19.07 -10.22 -7.53
CA CYS A 143 -18.88 -8.81 -7.83
C CYS A 143 -19.00 -8.50 -9.32
N ASP A 144 -18.61 -9.46 -10.16
CA ASP A 144 -18.72 -9.35 -11.60
C ASP A 144 -20.17 -9.29 -12.07
N ALA A 145 -20.98 -10.23 -11.58
CA ALA A 145 -22.42 -10.27 -11.85
C ALA A 145 -23.11 -9.00 -11.34
N GLU A 146 -22.84 -8.57 -10.11
CA GLU A 146 -23.39 -7.34 -9.53
C GLU A 146 -23.05 -6.10 -10.38
N ASN A 147 -21.80 -6.00 -10.86
CA ASN A 147 -21.35 -4.87 -11.66
C ASN A 147 -21.96 -4.88 -13.07
N ARG A 148 -22.06 -6.06 -13.71
CA ARG A 148 -22.70 -6.23 -15.03
C ARG A 148 -24.19 -5.89 -15.01
N LEU A 149 -24.89 -6.24 -13.93
CA LEU A 149 -26.30 -5.89 -13.77
C LEU A 149 -26.54 -4.37 -13.73
N ARG A 150 -25.56 -3.60 -13.24
CA ARG A 150 -25.68 -2.13 -13.10
C ARG A 150 -25.16 -1.35 -14.30
N HIS A 151 -24.14 -1.87 -14.99
CA HIS A 151 -23.38 -1.09 -15.99
C HIS A 151 -23.19 -1.84 -17.32
N GLY A 152 -23.65 -3.08 -17.44
CA GLY A 152 -23.36 -3.94 -18.59
C GLY A 152 -21.90 -4.41 -18.65
N GLY A 153 -21.51 -5.00 -19.79
CA GLY A 153 -20.12 -5.36 -20.08
C GLY A 153 -19.81 -6.86 -20.19
N LYS A 154 -18.64 -7.17 -20.77
CA LYS A 154 -18.11 -8.52 -21.00
C LYS A 154 -17.63 -9.16 -19.70
N LEU A 155 -17.81 -10.47 -19.55
CA LEU A 155 -17.37 -11.26 -18.39
C LEU A 155 -15.88 -11.05 -18.08
N ILE A 156 -15.52 -10.88 -16.80
CA ILE A 156 -14.12 -10.86 -16.38
C ILE A 156 -13.53 -12.28 -16.55
N THR A 157 -12.42 -12.39 -17.28
CA THR A 157 -11.72 -13.68 -17.37
C THR A 157 -10.93 -13.93 -16.08
N ILE A 158 -11.23 -15.03 -15.40
CA ILE A 158 -10.48 -15.46 -14.21
C ILE A 158 -9.43 -16.48 -14.63
N CYS A 159 -8.17 -16.21 -14.30
CA CYS A 159 -7.06 -17.12 -14.55
C CYS A 159 -6.44 -17.59 -13.24
N SER A 160 -6.05 -18.87 -13.18
CA SER A 160 -5.21 -19.41 -12.11
C SER A 160 -4.00 -20.08 -12.72
N SER A 161 -2.81 -19.55 -12.45
CA SER A 161 -1.55 -20.16 -12.89
C SER A 161 -0.44 -19.76 -11.92
N LYS A 162 0.31 -20.76 -11.45
CA LYS A 162 1.46 -20.57 -10.56
C LYS A 162 2.48 -19.59 -11.16
N TYR A 163 2.77 -19.71 -12.45
CA TYR A 163 3.72 -18.84 -13.14
C TYR A 163 3.27 -17.38 -13.21
N MET A 164 1.97 -17.16 -13.45
CA MET A 164 1.41 -15.80 -13.51
C MET A 164 1.38 -15.13 -12.12
N ASN A 165 1.36 -15.92 -11.04
CA ASN A 165 1.40 -15.41 -9.67
C ASN A 165 2.80 -14.94 -9.24
N ASN A 166 3.86 -15.37 -9.93
CA ASN A 166 5.24 -15.01 -9.59
C ASN A 166 5.46 -13.49 -9.46
N THR A 167 4.81 -12.68 -10.32
CA THR A 167 4.97 -11.22 -10.30
C THR A 167 4.46 -10.62 -8.99
N ILE A 168 3.28 -11.02 -8.51
CA ILE A 168 2.72 -10.51 -7.26
C ILE A 168 3.46 -11.07 -6.04
N GLU A 169 3.91 -12.32 -6.11
CA GLU A 169 4.76 -12.92 -5.07
C GLU A 169 6.10 -12.19 -4.93
N GLN A 170 6.75 -11.83 -6.04
CA GLN A 170 7.97 -11.01 -6.02
C GLN A 170 7.69 -9.62 -5.45
N ASP A 171 6.54 -9.02 -5.79
CA ASP A 171 6.10 -7.76 -5.23
C ASP A 171 5.89 -7.85 -3.70
N HIS A 172 5.35 -8.98 -3.22
CA HIS A 172 5.17 -9.28 -1.79
C HIS A 172 6.50 -9.28 -1.04
N ARG A 173 7.59 -9.77 -1.65
CA ARG A 173 8.91 -9.85 -1.00
C ARG A 173 9.44 -8.48 -0.57
N ARG A 174 9.24 -7.44 -1.39
CA ARG A 174 9.74 -6.07 -1.09
C ARG A 174 9.04 -5.50 0.14
N VAL A 175 7.71 -5.67 0.21
CA VAL A 175 6.90 -5.24 1.35
C VAL A 175 7.24 -6.06 2.60
N LYS A 176 7.26 -7.39 2.49
CA LYS A 176 7.57 -8.30 3.61
C LYS A 176 8.93 -8.02 4.22
N ARG A 177 9.93 -7.67 3.39
CA ARG A 177 11.27 -7.29 3.88
C ARG A 177 11.21 -6.09 4.82
N ARG A 178 10.44 -5.05 4.48
CA ARG A 178 10.27 -3.89 5.36
C ARG A 178 9.51 -4.26 6.64
N ILE A 179 8.41 -4.98 6.52
CA ILE A 179 7.58 -5.39 7.67
C ILE A 179 8.38 -6.24 8.67
N ARG A 180 9.22 -7.16 8.20
CA ARG A 180 10.02 -8.05 9.06
C ARG A 180 10.91 -7.28 10.03
N SER A 181 11.53 -6.19 9.56
CA SER A 181 12.36 -5.32 10.40
C SER A 181 11.60 -4.47 11.42
N MET A 182 10.26 -4.47 11.39
CA MET A 182 9.42 -3.77 12.39
C MET A 182 9.11 -4.64 13.63
N LEU A 183 9.55 -5.90 13.67
CA LEU A 183 9.41 -6.83 14.81
C LEU A 183 7.97 -7.04 15.32
N GLY A 184 7.00 -6.86 14.43
CA GLY A 184 5.58 -7.05 14.70
C GLY A 184 4.90 -5.80 15.30
N PHE A 185 3.62 -5.65 15.00
CA PHE A 185 2.84 -4.51 15.47
C PHE A 185 2.09 -4.84 16.76
N LYS A 186 1.90 -3.86 17.65
CA LYS A 186 1.17 -4.03 18.92
C LYS A 186 -0.31 -3.65 18.84
N ALA A 187 -0.69 -2.87 17.83
CA ALA A 187 -2.07 -2.42 17.60
C ALA A 187 -2.41 -2.47 16.11
N GLU A 188 -3.63 -2.90 15.77
CA GLU A 188 -4.08 -3.05 14.39
C GLU A 188 -4.19 -1.72 13.65
N ALA A 189 -4.72 -0.68 14.29
CA ALA A 189 -4.82 0.65 13.68
C ALA A 189 -3.43 1.17 13.28
N ALA A 190 -2.45 1.06 14.20
CA ALA A 190 -1.07 1.44 13.93
C ALA A 190 -0.42 0.59 12.83
N ALA A 191 -0.69 -0.72 12.82
CA ALA A 191 -0.24 -1.63 11.77
C ALA A 191 -0.80 -1.20 10.41
N SER A 192 -2.11 -1.01 10.31
CA SER A 192 -2.79 -0.66 9.06
C SER A 192 -2.28 0.66 8.49
N ILE A 193 -2.11 1.69 9.33
CA ILE A 193 -1.57 2.98 8.91
C ILE A 193 -0.11 2.87 8.45
N THR A 194 0.72 2.18 9.23
CA THR A 194 2.15 2.04 8.90
C THR A 194 2.33 1.21 7.63
N LEU A 195 1.59 0.12 7.48
CA LEU A 195 1.59 -0.71 6.28
C LEU A 195 1.09 0.07 5.06
N ALA A 196 0.06 0.91 5.21
CA ALA A 196 -0.39 1.82 4.16
C ALA A 196 0.72 2.81 3.75
N GLY A 197 1.50 3.31 4.71
CA GLY A 197 2.71 4.12 4.44
C GLY A 197 3.81 3.33 3.71
N VAL A 198 4.02 2.06 4.04
CA VAL A 198 4.95 1.18 3.31
C VAL A 198 4.47 0.96 1.87
N MET A 199 3.15 0.79 1.66
CA MET A 199 2.55 0.68 0.32
C MET A 199 2.72 1.96 -0.48
N LEU A 200 2.55 3.12 0.15
CA LEU A 200 2.83 4.42 -0.47
C LEU A 200 4.26 4.47 -1.02
N VAL A 201 5.27 4.19 -0.19
CA VAL A 201 6.67 4.18 -0.62
C VAL A 201 6.89 3.18 -1.75
N HIS A 202 6.24 2.02 -1.68
CA HIS A 202 6.34 0.99 -2.71
C HIS A 202 5.77 1.45 -4.05
N MET A 203 4.64 2.16 -4.07
CA MET A 203 4.09 2.81 -5.27
C MET A 203 4.98 3.94 -5.79
N MET A 204 5.58 4.73 -4.90
CA MET A 204 6.52 5.80 -5.26
C MET A 204 7.80 5.26 -5.91
N ARG A 205 8.32 4.12 -5.42
CA ARG A 205 9.46 3.40 -6.03
C ARG A 205 9.15 2.87 -7.43
N LYS A 206 7.89 2.61 -7.72
CA LYS A 206 7.41 2.21 -9.05
C LYS A 206 7.07 3.40 -9.94
N LEU A 207 7.27 4.64 -9.46
CA LEU A 207 6.98 5.87 -10.21
C LEU A 207 5.51 5.99 -10.65
N GLN A 208 4.58 5.50 -9.82
CA GLN A 208 3.14 5.55 -10.11
C GLN A 208 2.47 6.91 -9.91
N GLY A 209 3.20 7.90 -9.36
CA GLY A 209 2.68 9.24 -9.20
C GLY A 209 2.95 10.09 -10.44
N ASN A 210 1.93 10.75 -10.96
CA ASN A 210 2.05 11.80 -11.95
C ASN A 210 2.27 13.15 -11.23
N PHE A 211 3.49 13.67 -11.32
CA PHE A 211 3.89 14.93 -10.70
C PHE A 211 4.12 16.05 -11.72
N GLY A 212 3.72 15.87 -12.98
CA GLY A 212 3.92 16.88 -14.05
C GLY A 212 5.39 17.12 -14.43
N SER A 213 6.30 16.21 -14.04
CA SER A 213 7.72 16.25 -14.37
C SER A 213 8.02 15.33 -15.55
N THR A 214 8.88 15.77 -16.47
CA THR A 214 9.37 14.97 -17.60
C THR A 214 10.38 13.91 -17.16
N ALA A 215 11.12 14.16 -16.07
CA ALA A 215 12.07 13.22 -15.50
C ALA A 215 11.50 12.48 -14.28
N PRO A 216 11.90 11.22 -14.04
CA PRO A 216 11.58 10.47 -12.83
C PRO A 216 12.02 11.20 -11.56
N LEU A 217 11.07 11.52 -10.68
CA LEU A 217 11.38 12.14 -9.39
C LEU A 217 11.95 11.12 -8.40
N SER A 218 13.01 11.51 -7.68
CA SER A 218 13.52 10.75 -6.53
C SER A 218 12.46 10.61 -5.43
N LEU A 219 12.59 9.62 -4.54
CA LEU A 219 11.69 9.48 -3.40
C LEU A 219 11.61 10.75 -2.56
N LYS A 220 12.73 11.45 -2.34
CA LYS A 220 12.73 12.73 -1.60
C LYS A 220 11.84 13.76 -2.29
N GLN A 221 12.02 13.96 -3.60
CA GLN A 221 11.24 14.93 -4.38
C GLN A 221 9.75 14.55 -4.40
N GLN A 222 9.40 13.27 -4.59
CA GLN A 222 8.02 12.82 -4.54
C GLN A 222 7.38 13.10 -3.16
N PHE A 223 8.07 12.80 -2.05
CA PHE A 223 7.57 13.11 -0.70
C PHE A 223 7.37 14.62 -0.51
N THR A 224 8.31 15.44 -0.97
CA THR A 224 8.19 16.90 -0.91
C THR A 224 6.98 17.38 -1.70
N ALA A 225 6.75 16.84 -2.90
CA ALA A 225 5.63 17.22 -3.77
C ALA A 225 4.26 16.81 -3.20
N LEU A 226 4.18 15.70 -2.46
CA LEU A 226 2.96 15.29 -1.75
C LEU A 226 2.68 16.15 -0.52
N ALA A 227 3.72 16.72 0.06
CA ALA A 227 3.67 17.48 1.30
C ALA A 227 3.55 18.99 1.08
N ALA A 228 3.74 19.46 -0.16
CA ALA A 228 3.50 20.83 -0.62
C ALA A 228 2.00 21.14 -0.50
#